data_AF-A0A1Q6HYR9-F1
#
_entry.id   AF-A0A1Q6HYR9-F1
#
_cell.length_a   1.000
_cell.length_b   1.000
_cell.length_c   1.000
_cell.angle_alpha   90.00
_cell.angle_beta   90.00
_cell.angle_gamma   90.00
#
_symmetry.space_group_name_H-M   'P 1'
#
loop_
_entity.id
_entity.type
_entity.pdbx_description
1 polymer ?
#
loop_
_entity_poly.entity_id
_entity_poly.type
_entity_poly.pdbx_seq_one_letter_code
_entity_poly.pdbx_strand_id
1 'polypeptide(L)'
;MRNLILFVGLFLSVSCVNRHSIHQDYLREAEAYMERHPDSALLFLQQFSVDDCRDREQKAYYNLLLTQALDKTYRSITDAPITSALAFYRHSEDSLKKAKAFFYQGRQYSEAKEYDAAVRCYLCALTAMKQLDEPKYKALCYSHLGNANFRQGLYAKGLRYYKDAVRTFEEIKDSTNYAISLLDAGYSFLLLAKLDSAEHYTLQGLRMAELIDSKEEKQTAVRNLGIIYSERKEYQKALGLLLSIKDNIEKDDYSYFYSLSNVYVQQEQYDSAIYYAEYIIKNDSDLYGQASAYLSLYEVAKKREDWKKALAYREKYDLYADSIHEHTQTVKLEEIQVKYNNQELAHEKELLAINKQRNEWRLVGAILLVVLLLLYLLSVYKRERVKKERRILLLQQQIQENENVLTTLQHDYIKRNKEIEDLSFRYAQNNESLSAENEVMRRHLLELQQKNKEENLKLADKNKILLDELKKYKDIKTESGRHYETVTFIIQLLDNPDTAHALTPKELDAIEYFVIRLFGPMFQSRVEAVGLSATERKLWCLLQLGFPHASIATFLCITPQSVSRAKLRMKKKIQEFMANDADKLYL
;
A
#
# COMPACT_ATOMS: atom_id res chain seq x y z
N MET A 1 -47.87 -21.21 -69.49
CA MET A 1 -47.73 -22.10 -68.33
C MET A 1 -46.49 -22.97 -68.55
N ARG A 2 -45.21 -22.57 -68.38
CA ARG A 2 -44.55 -21.84 -67.28
C ARG A 2 -45.13 -22.25 -65.93
N ASN A 3 -44.79 -23.48 -65.49
CA ASN A 3 -44.73 -23.99 -64.11
C ASN A 3 -44.84 -25.53 -64.06
N LEU A 4 -44.08 -26.27 -64.89
CA LEU A 4 -44.03 -27.73 -64.79
C LEU A 4 -42.69 -28.35 -65.27
N ILE A 5 -41.58 -27.61 -65.16
CA ILE A 5 -40.22 -28.14 -65.46
C ILE A 5 -39.21 -27.81 -64.32
N LEU A 6 -39.68 -27.23 -63.21
CA LEU A 6 -38.81 -26.78 -62.11
C LEU A 6 -38.75 -27.73 -60.89
N PHE A 7 -39.25 -28.96 -60.99
CA PHE A 7 -39.32 -29.90 -59.85
C PHE A 7 -38.68 -31.27 -60.07
N VAL A 8 -37.91 -31.47 -61.14
CA VAL A 8 -37.10 -32.69 -61.36
C VAL A 8 -35.58 -32.40 -61.30
N GLY A 9 -35.19 -31.12 -61.15
CA GLY A 9 -33.79 -30.68 -61.09
C GLY A 9 -33.19 -30.52 -59.69
N LEU A 10 -33.88 -30.92 -58.62
CA LEU A 10 -33.41 -30.74 -57.23
C LEU A 10 -33.32 -32.03 -56.40
N PHE A 11 -33.48 -33.20 -57.02
CA PHE A 11 -33.32 -34.51 -56.35
C PHE A 11 -32.23 -35.41 -56.95
N LEU A 12 -31.49 -34.94 -57.97
CA LEU A 12 -30.33 -35.65 -58.52
C LEU A 12 -28.97 -34.99 -58.23
N SER A 13 -28.94 -33.91 -57.44
CA SER A 13 -27.70 -33.27 -56.97
C SER A 13 -27.38 -33.53 -55.48
N VAL A 14 -28.24 -34.25 -54.75
CA VAL A 14 -28.01 -34.62 -53.34
C VAL A 14 -27.68 -36.12 -53.17
N SER A 15 -27.71 -36.91 -54.24
CA SER A 15 -27.41 -38.35 -54.18
C SER A 15 -25.96 -38.73 -54.57
N CYS A 16 -25.07 -37.74 -54.76
CA CYS A 16 -23.65 -37.98 -55.08
C CYS A 16 -22.66 -37.16 -54.22
N VAL A 17 -23.08 -36.62 -53.07
CA VAL A 17 -22.16 -35.91 -52.13
C VAL A 17 -22.43 -36.33 -50.69
N ASN A 18 -22.41 -37.63 -50.44
CA ASN A 18 -22.19 -38.14 -49.09
C ASN A 18 -21.35 -39.43 -49.19
N ARG A 19 -20.13 -39.31 -49.75
CA ARG A 19 -19.09 -40.30 -49.49
C ARG A 19 -18.77 -40.19 -48.00
N HIS A 20 -18.84 -41.32 -47.30
CA HIS A 20 -18.56 -41.47 -45.87
C HIS A 20 -17.26 -40.77 -45.46
N SER A 21 -17.31 -39.47 -45.14
CA SER A 21 -16.13 -38.79 -44.60
C SER A 21 -15.99 -39.17 -43.14
N ILE A 22 -14.81 -39.63 -42.72
CA ILE A 22 -14.51 -39.83 -41.31
C ILE A 22 -14.60 -38.46 -40.61
N HIS A 23 -15.63 -38.28 -39.78
CA HIS A 23 -15.70 -37.11 -38.91
C HIS A 23 -14.62 -37.21 -37.84
N GLN A 24 -13.99 -36.10 -37.46
CA GLN A 24 -12.84 -36.11 -36.54
C GLN A 24 -13.15 -36.76 -35.17
N ASP A 25 -14.41 -36.72 -34.75
CA ASP A 25 -14.90 -37.38 -33.52
C ASP A 25 -14.75 -38.90 -33.57
N TYR A 26 -14.80 -39.48 -34.77
CA TYR A 26 -14.66 -40.92 -34.99
C TYR A 26 -13.29 -41.46 -34.57
N LEU A 27 -12.20 -40.83 -35.03
CA LEU A 27 -10.85 -41.26 -34.68
C LEU A 27 -10.54 -41.06 -33.20
N ARG A 28 -11.14 -40.03 -32.58
CA ARG A 28 -11.02 -39.81 -31.13
C ARG A 28 -11.75 -40.89 -30.34
N GLU A 29 -12.91 -41.33 -30.81
CA GLU A 29 -13.65 -42.43 -30.22
C GLU A 29 -12.87 -43.75 -30.34
N ALA A 30 -12.28 -44.03 -31.51
CA ALA A 30 -11.38 -45.18 -31.69
C ALA A 30 -10.19 -45.14 -30.70
N GLU A 31 -9.54 -43.98 -30.54
CA GLU A 31 -8.45 -43.81 -29.57
C GLU A 31 -8.93 -44.02 -28.12
N ALA A 32 -10.13 -43.55 -27.77
CA ALA A 32 -10.69 -43.71 -26.43
C ALA A 32 -10.92 -45.18 -26.05
N TYR A 33 -11.33 -46.02 -27.01
CA TYR A 33 -11.47 -47.46 -26.79
C TYR A 33 -10.13 -48.21 -26.79
N MET A 34 -9.08 -47.63 -27.37
CA MET A 34 -7.82 -48.32 -27.69
C MET A 34 -7.15 -49.03 -26.51
N GLU A 35 -7.18 -48.44 -25.32
CA GLU A 35 -6.51 -49.03 -24.15
C GLU A 35 -7.35 -50.09 -23.44
N ARG A 36 -8.69 -50.01 -23.51
CA ARG A 36 -9.60 -50.92 -22.79
C ARG A 36 -10.14 -52.05 -23.68
N HIS A 37 -10.38 -51.75 -24.94
CA HIS A 37 -11.02 -52.63 -25.92
C HIS A 37 -10.36 -52.47 -27.29
N PRO A 38 -9.09 -52.91 -27.45
CA PRO A 38 -8.34 -52.75 -28.70
C PRO A 38 -8.98 -53.50 -29.87
N ASP A 39 -9.62 -54.65 -29.65
CA ASP A 39 -10.37 -55.37 -30.69
C ASP A 39 -11.56 -54.56 -31.22
N SER A 40 -12.32 -53.92 -30.32
CA SER A 40 -13.42 -53.03 -30.70
C SER A 40 -12.90 -51.82 -31.45
N ALA A 41 -11.79 -51.21 -31.01
CA ALA A 41 -11.17 -50.10 -31.71
C ALA A 41 -10.69 -50.51 -33.11
N LEU A 42 -10.11 -51.70 -33.25
CA LEU A 42 -9.69 -52.25 -34.54
C LEU A 42 -10.89 -52.47 -35.46
N LEU A 43 -11.93 -53.15 -34.99
CA LEU A 43 -13.15 -53.42 -35.76
C LEU A 43 -13.80 -52.11 -36.20
N PHE A 44 -13.84 -51.12 -35.30
CA PHE A 44 -14.30 -49.77 -35.60
C PHE A 44 -13.46 -49.22 -36.76
N LEU A 45 -12.15 -49.03 -36.60
CA LEU A 45 -11.26 -48.47 -37.64
C LEU A 45 -11.35 -49.19 -39.00
N GLN A 46 -11.59 -50.50 -39.02
CA GLN A 46 -11.72 -51.29 -40.25
C GLN A 46 -13.03 -51.08 -41.02
N GLN A 47 -14.02 -50.37 -40.45
CA GLN A 47 -15.25 -50.00 -41.16
C GLN A 47 -15.02 -48.92 -42.24
N PHE A 48 -13.88 -48.23 -42.20
CA PHE A 48 -13.55 -47.14 -43.11
C PHE A 48 -12.21 -47.40 -43.80
N SER A 49 -12.03 -46.78 -44.96
CA SER A 49 -10.75 -46.73 -45.66
C SER A 49 -9.96 -45.47 -45.29
N VAL A 50 -8.64 -45.51 -45.41
CA VAL A 50 -7.79 -44.29 -45.33
C VAL A 50 -8.19 -43.24 -46.38
N ASP A 51 -8.83 -43.65 -47.49
CA ASP A 51 -9.35 -42.75 -48.53
C ASP A 51 -10.57 -41.94 -48.08
N ASP A 52 -11.25 -42.38 -47.02
CA ASP A 52 -12.39 -41.69 -46.41
C ASP A 52 -11.95 -40.53 -45.48
N CYS A 53 -10.64 -40.41 -45.21
CA CYS A 53 -10.05 -39.31 -44.44
C CYS A 53 -9.95 -38.03 -45.30
N ARG A 54 -10.32 -36.89 -44.73
CA ARG A 54 -10.41 -35.60 -45.44
C ARG A 54 -9.07 -34.98 -45.79
N ASP A 55 -8.11 -35.06 -44.87
CA ASP A 55 -6.82 -34.37 -44.97
C ASP A 55 -5.65 -35.27 -44.57
N ARG A 56 -4.42 -34.77 -44.75
CA ARG A 56 -3.19 -35.53 -44.46
C ARG A 56 -3.02 -35.83 -42.97
N GLU A 57 -3.53 -34.96 -42.10
CA GLU A 57 -3.45 -35.15 -40.64
C GLU A 57 -4.35 -36.29 -40.20
N GLN A 58 -5.61 -36.31 -40.67
CA GLN A 58 -6.54 -37.39 -40.42
C GLN A 58 -6.03 -38.73 -40.96
N LYS A 59 -5.45 -38.74 -42.17
CA LYS A 59 -4.82 -39.96 -42.73
C LYS A 59 -3.69 -40.48 -41.85
N ALA A 60 -2.79 -39.59 -41.42
CA ALA A 60 -1.71 -39.94 -40.51
C ALA A 60 -2.24 -40.47 -39.18
N TYR A 61 -3.30 -39.85 -38.65
CA TYR A 61 -3.90 -40.25 -37.38
C TYR A 61 -4.58 -41.61 -37.47
N TYR A 62 -5.37 -41.85 -38.52
CA TYR A 62 -5.97 -43.15 -38.82
C TYR A 62 -4.90 -44.25 -38.93
N ASN A 63 -3.83 -44.01 -39.71
CA ASN A 63 -2.77 -44.99 -39.89
C ASN A 63 -2.02 -45.31 -38.60
N LEU A 64 -1.81 -44.30 -37.74
CA LEU A 64 -1.25 -44.50 -36.40
C LEU A 64 -2.16 -45.37 -35.54
N LEU A 65 -3.45 -45.03 -35.45
CA LEU A 65 -4.43 -45.77 -34.64
C LEU A 65 -4.65 -47.20 -35.15
N LEU A 66 -4.70 -47.40 -36.46
CA LEU A 66 -4.83 -48.72 -37.06
C LEU A 66 -3.63 -49.60 -36.70
N THR A 67 -2.41 -49.08 -36.82
CA THR A 67 -1.19 -49.80 -36.44
C THR A 67 -1.21 -50.14 -34.94
N GLN A 68 -1.59 -49.17 -34.11
CA GLN A 68 -1.70 -49.36 -32.67
C GLN A 68 -2.73 -50.44 -32.30
N ALA A 69 -3.89 -50.47 -32.98
CA ALA A 69 -4.92 -51.46 -32.74
C ALA A 69 -4.48 -52.87 -33.20
N LEU A 70 -3.81 -52.98 -34.35
CA LEU A 70 -3.22 -54.24 -34.81
C LEU A 70 -2.20 -54.79 -33.80
N ASP A 71 -1.27 -53.95 -33.34
CA ASP A 71 -0.25 -54.33 -32.35
C ASP A 71 -0.86 -54.81 -31.03
N LYS A 72 -1.84 -54.06 -30.49
CA LYS A 72 -2.52 -54.39 -29.23
C LYS A 72 -3.43 -55.61 -29.30
N THR A 73 -3.79 -56.04 -30.52
CA THR A 73 -4.58 -57.26 -30.76
C THR A 73 -3.70 -58.42 -31.20
N TYR A 74 -2.38 -58.31 -30.98
CA TYR A 74 -1.37 -59.33 -31.29
C TYR A 74 -1.36 -59.75 -32.77
N ARG A 75 -1.75 -58.84 -33.67
CA ARG A 75 -1.68 -59.03 -35.12
C ARG A 75 -0.38 -58.43 -35.64
N SER A 76 0.17 -59.07 -36.69
CA SER A 76 1.37 -58.55 -37.37
C SER A 76 1.13 -57.13 -37.85
N ILE A 77 2.11 -56.26 -37.59
CA ILE A 77 2.14 -54.88 -38.05
C ILE A 77 3.21 -54.67 -39.14
N THR A 78 3.78 -55.75 -39.67
CA THR A 78 4.80 -55.70 -40.72
C THR A 78 4.33 -54.87 -41.93
N ASP A 79 3.08 -55.03 -42.34
CA ASP A 79 2.48 -54.29 -43.47
C ASP A 79 1.66 -53.06 -43.04
N ALA A 80 1.69 -52.70 -41.75
CA ALA A 80 0.91 -51.58 -41.25
C ALA A 80 1.42 -50.23 -41.80
N PRO A 81 0.53 -49.26 -42.08
CA PRO A 81 0.88 -48.01 -42.77
C PRO A 81 1.59 -46.97 -41.87
N ILE A 82 2.30 -47.40 -40.82
CA ILE A 82 2.90 -46.51 -39.81
C ILE A 82 3.97 -45.57 -40.37
N THR A 83 4.68 -45.98 -41.43
CA THR A 83 5.67 -45.13 -42.11
C THR A 83 5.05 -43.84 -42.64
N SER A 84 3.82 -43.91 -43.15
CA SER A 84 3.10 -42.74 -43.66
C SER A 84 2.69 -41.78 -42.53
N ALA A 85 2.26 -42.33 -41.38
CA ALA A 85 1.95 -41.55 -40.20
C ALA A 85 3.20 -40.86 -39.63
N LEU A 86 4.32 -41.59 -39.58
CA LEU A 86 5.58 -41.04 -39.11
C LEU A 86 6.10 -39.92 -40.03
N ALA A 87 5.96 -40.06 -41.35
CA ALA A 87 6.36 -39.01 -42.30
C ALA A 87 5.63 -37.69 -42.02
N PHE A 88 4.36 -37.74 -41.62
CA PHE A 88 3.60 -36.57 -41.21
C PHE A 88 4.04 -36.06 -39.82
N TYR A 89 3.99 -36.91 -38.79
CA TYR A 89 4.23 -36.48 -37.41
C TYR A 89 5.68 -36.08 -37.12
N ARG A 90 6.66 -36.53 -37.92
CA ARG A 90 8.06 -36.12 -37.79
C ARG A 90 8.23 -34.59 -37.85
N HIS A 91 7.40 -33.94 -38.67
CA HIS A 91 7.40 -32.48 -38.86
C HIS A 91 6.28 -31.76 -38.08
N SER A 92 5.43 -32.49 -37.36
CA SER A 92 4.37 -31.89 -36.55
C SER A 92 4.88 -31.45 -35.17
N GLU A 93 4.18 -30.50 -34.56
CA GLU A 93 4.39 -30.08 -33.16
C GLU A 93 3.79 -31.06 -32.13
N ASP A 94 2.93 -32.00 -32.57
CA ASP A 94 2.33 -33.02 -31.71
C ASP A 94 3.38 -34.06 -31.30
N SER A 95 4.04 -33.76 -30.18
CA SER A 95 5.14 -34.57 -29.64
C SER A 95 4.67 -35.96 -29.21
N LEU A 96 3.41 -36.11 -28.78
CA LEU A 96 2.86 -37.40 -28.35
C LEU A 96 2.65 -38.33 -29.56
N LYS A 97 1.91 -37.87 -30.58
CA LYS A 97 1.68 -38.68 -31.79
C LYS A 97 2.97 -38.96 -32.54
N LYS A 98 3.91 -38.00 -32.57
CA LYS A 98 5.27 -38.20 -33.08
C LYS A 98 6.00 -39.31 -32.33
N ALA A 99 5.92 -39.33 -31.01
CA ALA A 99 6.59 -40.34 -30.21
C ALA A 99 5.94 -41.73 -30.37
N LYS A 100 4.60 -41.82 -30.39
CA LYS A 100 3.87 -43.05 -30.71
C LYS A 100 4.21 -43.56 -32.11
N ALA A 101 4.29 -42.68 -33.11
CA ALA A 101 4.65 -43.06 -34.47
C ALA A 101 6.07 -43.64 -34.57
N PHE A 102 7.05 -43.03 -33.89
CA PHE A 102 8.39 -43.60 -33.78
C PHE A 102 8.39 -44.95 -33.07
N PHE A 103 7.63 -45.08 -31.98
CA PHE A 103 7.49 -46.33 -31.23
C PHE A 103 6.96 -47.47 -32.11
N TYR A 104 5.84 -47.26 -32.80
CA TYR A 104 5.23 -48.29 -33.65
C TYR A 104 6.07 -48.58 -34.90
N GLN A 105 6.77 -47.60 -35.47
CA GLN A 105 7.76 -47.87 -36.52
C GLN A 105 8.91 -48.75 -35.99
N GLY A 106 9.33 -48.53 -34.75
CA GLY A 106 10.31 -49.39 -34.08
C GLY A 106 9.81 -50.82 -33.91
N ARG A 107 8.54 -51.00 -33.49
CA ARG A 107 7.87 -52.30 -33.40
C ARG A 107 7.85 -53.01 -34.76
N GLN A 108 7.46 -52.31 -35.83
CA GLN A 108 7.43 -52.86 -37.19
C GLN A 108 8.84 -53.33 -37.63
N TYR A 109 9.88 -52.53 -37.41
CA TYR A 109 11.26 -52.97 -37.68
C TYR A 109 11.69 -54.16 -36.82
N SER A 110 11.26 -54.21 -35.56
CA SER A 110 11.57 -55.34 -34.67
C SER A 110 10.90 -56.64 -35.13
N GLU A 111 9.67 -56.60 -35.65
CA GLU A 111 8.99 -57.75 -36.26
C GLU A 111 9.72 -58.21 -37.53
N ALA A 112 10.19 -57.25 -38.33
CA ALA A 112 11.04 -57.50 -39.51
C ALA A 112 12.47 -57.94 -39.16
N LYS A 113 12.81 -58.07 -37.87
CA LYS A 113 14.17 -58.41 -37.35
C LYS A 113 15.26 -57.39 -37.71
N GLU A 114 14.88 -56.18 -38.10
CA GLU A 114 15.76 -55.04 -38.36
C GLU A 114 16.07 -54.28 -37.05
N TYR A 115 16.78 -54.93 -36.13
CA TYR A 115 16.97 -54.41 -34.77
C TYR A 115 17.70 -53.07 -34.70
N ASP A 116 18.58 -52.75 -35.63
CA ASP A 116 19.30 -51.47 -35.63
C ASP A 116 18.39 -50.29 -36.02
N ALA A 117 17.47 -50.50 -36.96
CA ALA A 117 16.43 -49.53 -37.29
C ALA A 117 15.43 -49.39 -36.12
N ALA A 118 15.03 -50.51 -35.52
CA ALA A 118 14.14 -50.53 -34.36
C ALA A 118 14.69 -49.70 -33.19
N VAL A 119 15.97 -49.91 -32.82
CA VAL A 119 16.62 -49.16 -31.75
C VAL A 119 16.67 -47.66 -32.05
N ARG A 120 17.00 -47.24 -33.28
CA ARG A 120 16.96 -45.80 -33.65
C ARG A 120 15.56 -45.22 -33.44
N CYS A 121 14.52 -45.95 -33.86
CA CYS A 121 13.13 -45.53 -33.70
C CYS A 121 12.74 -45.40 -32.22
N TYR A 122 13.07 -46.39 -31.37
CA TYR A 122 12.78 -46.30 -29.93
C TYR A 122 13.53 -45.17 -29.23
N LEU A 123 14.79 -44.91 -29.59
CA LEU A 123 15.57 -43.78 -29.06
C LEU A 123 14.99 -42.42 -29.53
N CYS A 124 14.51 -42.33 -30.77
CA CYS A 124 13.77 -41.16 -31.26
C CYS A 124 12.45 -40.96 -30.51
N ALA A 125 11.72 -42.04 -30.22
CA ALA A 125 10.50 -42.01 -29.42
C ALA A 125 10.78 -41.48 -28.00
N LEU A 126 11.80 -42.02 -27.31
CA LEU A 126 12.24 -41.52 -25.99
C LEU A 126 12.61 -40.03 -26.02
N THR A 127 13.30 -39.60 -27.09
CA THR A 127 13.67 -38.18 -27.26
C THR A 127 12.44 -37.29 -27.40
N ALA A 128 11.46 -37.70 -28.19
CA ALA A 128 10.19 -36.98 -28.34
C ALA A 128 9.37 -36.95 -27.03
N MET A 129 9.56 -37.92 -26.14
CA MET A 129 8.88 -37.99 -24.84
C MET A 129 9.63 -37.29 -23.69
N LYS A 130 10.81 -36.67 -23.92
CA LYS A 130 11.61 -36.06 -22.83
C LYS A 130 10.84 -35.06 -21.98
N GLN A 131 9.97 -34.26 -22.60
CA GLN A 131 9.15 -33.24 -21.93
C GLN A 131 7.68 -33.68 -21.76
N LEU A 132 7.35 -34.92 -22.09
CA LEU A 132 6.00 -35.48 -21.95
C LEU A 132 5.88 -36.31 -20.68
N ASP A 133 4.73 -36.19 -20.01
CA ASP A 133 4.35 -37.05 -18.88
C ASP A 133 3.65 -38.32 -19.38
N GLU A 134 4.40 -39.12 -20.14
CA GLU A 134 3.92 -40.35 -20.80
C GLU A 134 4.74 -41.57 -20.34
N PRO A 135 4.65 -41.95 -19.05
CA PRO A 135 5.49 -42.99 -18.47
C PRO A 135 5.25 -44.37 -19.10
N LYS A 136 4.02 -44.67 -19.53
CA LYS A 136 3.68 -45.95 -20.18
C LYS A 136 4.48 -46.17 -21.46
N TYR A 137 4.48 -45.21 -22.38
CA TYR A 137 5.21 -45.34 -23.64
C TYR A 137 6.73 -45.27 -23.47
N LYS A 138 7.24 -44.55 -22.45
CA LYS A 138 8.66 -44.62 -22.08
C LYS A 138 9.05 -46.02 -21.64
N ALA A 139 8.25 -46.64 -20.76
CA ALA A 139 8.48 -48.00 -20.28
C ALA A 139 8.40 -49.04 -21.41
N LEU A 140 7.45 -48.90 -22.34
CA LEU A 140 7.39 -49.74 -23.54
C LEU A 140 8.64 -49.58 -24.41
N CYS A 141 9.13 -48.35 -24.63
CA CYS A 141 10.39 -48.13 -25.34
C CYS A 141 11.56 -48.83 -24.64
N TYR A 142 11.65 -48.77 -23.31
CA TYR A 142 12.66 -49.50 -22.56
C TYR A 142 12.54 -51.01 -22.74
N SER A 143 11.34 -51.60 -22.61
CA SER A 143 11.13 -53.03 -22.82
C SER A 143 11.58 -53.47 -24.23
N HIS A 144 11.19 -52.73 -25.28
CA HIS A 144 11.58 -53.09 -26.64
C HIS A 144 13.05 -52.79 -26.99
N LEU A 145 13.67 -51.77 -26.39
CA LEU A 145 15.12 -51.60 -26.43
C LEU A 145 15.83 -52.77 -25.75
N GLY A 146 15.27 -53.26 -24.64
CA GLY A 146 15.69 -54.48 -23.96
C GLY A 146 15.70 -55.66 -24.92
N ASN A 147 14.56 -55.91 -25.57
CA ASN A 147 14.38 -56.99 -26.55
C ASN A 147 15.34 -56.89 -27.74
N ALA A 148 15.48 -55.71 -28.35
CA ALA A 148 16.39 -55.53 -29.47
C ALA A 148 17.85 -55.76 -29.08
N ASN A 149 18.29 -55.28 -27.91
CA ASN A 149 19.65 -55.56 -27.42
C ASN A 149 19.83 -57.05 -27.07
N PHE A 150 18.83 -57.66 -26.46
CA PHE A 150 18.85 -59.08 -26.12
C PHE A 150 19.01 -59.96 -27.37
N ARG A 151 18.24 -59.69 -28.44
CA ARG A 151 18.32 -60.41 -29.71
C ARG A 151 19.67 -60.25 -30.41
N GLN A 152 20.38 -59.15 -30.17
CA GLN A 152 21.73 -58.91 -30.68
C GLN A 152 22.85 -59.35 -29.71
N GLY A 153 22.56 -60.18 -28.71
CA GLY A 153 23.54 -60.72 -27.76
C GLY A 153 24.03 -59.73 -26.69
N LEU A 154 23.49 -58.52 -26.63
CA LEU A 154 23.86 -57.47 -25.67
C LEU A 154 23.09 -57.61 -24.35
N TYR A 155 23.16 -58.79 -23.71
CA TYR A 155 22.33 -59.15 -22.56
C TYR A 155 22.47 -58.18 -21.38
N ALA A 156 23.69 -57.72 -21.06
CA ALA A 156 23.91 -56.77 -19.98
C ALA A 156 23.24 -55.42 -20.23
N LYS A 157 23.19 -54.98 -21.49
CA LYS A 157 22.55 -53.72 -21.89
C LYS A 157 21.03 -53.88 -21.97
N GLY A 158 20.56 -54.99 -22.52
CA GLY A 158 19.15 -55.36 -22.51
C GLY A 158 18.59 -55.39 -21.09
N LEU A 159 19.31 -56.03 -20.16
CA LEU A 159 18.96 -56.07 -18.75
C LEU A 159 18.80 -54.68 -18.11
N ARG A 160 19.66 -53.71 -18.46
CA ARG A 160 19.52 -52.34 -17.95
C ARG A 160 18.18 -51.73 -18.38
N TYR A 161 17.84 -51.86 -19.66
CA TYR A 161 16.56 -51.38 -20.17
C TYR A 161 15.37 -52.12 -19.57
N TYR A 162 15.43 -53.45 -19.42
CA TYR A 162 14.37 -54.19 -18.74
C TYR A 162 14.19 -53.73 -17.30
N LYS A 163 15.26 -53.44 -16.56
CA LYS A 163 15.15 -52.89 -15.20
C LYS A 163 14.50 -51.51 -15.17
N ASP A 164 14.80 -50.65 -16.14
CA ASP A 164 14.14 -49.35 -16.27
C ASP A 164 12.64 -49.53 -16.58
N ALA A 165 12.28 -50.49 -17.45
CA ALA A 165 10.90 -50.86 -17.73
C ALA A 165 10.17 -51.41 -16.48
N VAL A 166 10.78 -52.35 -15.75
CA VAL A 166 10.26 -52.91 -14.49
C VAL A 166 9.91 -51.80 -13.50
N ARG A 167 10.83 -50.88 -13.22
CA ARG A 167 10.59 -49.77 -12.29
C ARG A 167 9.42 -48.89 -12.75
N THR A 168 9.39 -48.52 -14.03
CA THR A 168 8.33 -47.62 -14.52
C THR A 168 6.96 -48.32 -14.60
N PHE A 169 6.89 -49.59 -14.99
CA PHE A 169 5.63 -50.35 -15.00
C PHE A 169 5.10 -50.60 -13.58
N GLU A 170 5.98 -50.79 -12.60
CA GLU A 170 5.61 -50.83 -11.18
C GLU A 170 5.00 -49.49 -10.73
N GLU A 171 5.68 -48.37 -11.02
CA GLU A 171 5.23 -47.01 -10.65
C GLU A 171 3.84 -46.69 -11.21
N ILE A 172 3.56 -47.07 -12.46
CA ILE A 172 2.27 -46.82 -13.12
C ILE A 172 1.23 -47.93 -12.91
N LYS A 173 1.59 -48.99 -12.16
CA LYS A 173 0.74 -50.15 -11.86
C LYS A 173 0.24 -50.91 -13.10
N ASP A 174 1.04 -50.95 -14.16
CA ASP A 174 0.76 -51.77 -15.35
C ASP A 174 1.22 -53.21 -15.08
N SER A 175 0.32 -54.00 -14.48
CA SER A 175 0.67 -55.32 -13.94
C SER A 175 1.10 -56.32 -15.01
N THR A 176 0.52 -56.24 -16.21
CA THR A 176 0.86 -57.10 -17.34
C THR A 176 2.28 -56.82 -17.83
N ASN A 177 2.58 -55.58 -18.20
CA ASN A 177 3.91 -55.23 -18.69
C ASN A 177 4.99 -55.32 -17.60
N TYR A 178 4.61 -55.15 -16.34
CA TYR A 178 5.47 -55.42 -15.19
C TYR A 178 5.87 -56.90 -15.11
N ALA A 179 4.91 -57.82 -15.22
CA ALA A 179 5.18 -59.26 -15.22
C ALA A 179 6.11 -59.65 -16.38
N ILE A 180 5.82 -59.19 -17.61
CA ILE A 180 6.65 -59.45 -18.79
C ILE A 180 8.08 -58.95 -18.57
N SER A 181 8.24 -57.70 -18.13
CA SER A 181 9.57 -57.10 -17.95
C SER A 181 10.38 -57.79 -16.84
N LEU A 182 9.73 -58.31 -15.80
CA LEU A 182 10.38 -59.14 -14.77
C LEU A 182 10.92 -60.45 -15.34
N LEU A 183 10.13 -61.12 -16.19
CA LEU A 183 10.52 -62.37 -16.82
C LEU A 183 11.66 -62.18 -17.82
N ASP A 184 11.62 -61.11 -18.61
CA ASP A 184 12.69 -60.71 -19.53
C ASP A 184 13.99 -60.37 -18.79
N ALA A 185 13.89 -59.64 -17.67
CA ALA A 185 15.04 -59.36 -16.80
C ALA A 185 15.59 -60.65 -16.19
N GLY A 186 14.72 -61.55 -15.72
CA GLY A 186 15.08 -62.86 -15.17
C GLY A 186 15.84 -63.71 -16.18
N TYR A 187 15.35 -63.78 -17.42
CA TYR A 187 16.01 -64.50 -18.51
C TYR A 187 17.35 -63.86 -18.90
N SER A 188 17.44 -62.53 -18.87
CA SER A 188 18.72 -61.82 -19.09
C SER A 188 19.74 -62.13 -18.00
N PHE A 189 19.34 -62.22 -16.74
CA PHE A 189 20.22 -62.66 -15.65
C PHE A 189 20.69 -64.10 -15.83
N LEU A 190 19.82 -64.99 -16.32
CA LEU A 190 20.16 -66.38 -16.61
C LEU A 190 21.27 -66.46 -17.66
N LEU A 191 21.15 -65.74 -18.77
CA LEU A 191 22.20 -65.70 -19.82
C LEU A 191 23.51 -65.03 -19.36
N LEU A 192 23.45 -64.20 -18.33
CA LEU A 192 24.62 -63.64 -17.66
C LEU A 192 25.18 -64.55 -16.55
N ALA A 193 24.71 -65.80 -16.45
CA ALA A 193 25.07 -66.79 -15.44
C ALA A 193 24.83 -66.34 -13.99
N LYS A 194 23.91 -65.41 -13.76
CA LYS A 194 23.54 -64.88 -12.42
C LYS A 194 22.28 -65.58 -11.91
N LEU A 195 22.41 -66.86 -11.58
CA LEU A 195 21.28 -67.75 -11.26
C LEU A 195 20.40 -67.24 -10.12
N ASP A 196 20.97 -66.70 -9.04
CA ASP A 196 20.18 -66.20 -7.90
C ASP A 196 19.32 -64.99 -8.28
N SER A 197 19.86 -64.09 -9.10
CA SER A 197 19.10 -62.95 -9.61
C SER A 197 18.05 -63.39 -10.63
N ALA A 198 18.38 -64.36 -11.49
CA ALA A 198 17.44 -64.93 -12.46
C ALA A 198 16.23 -65.55 -11.77
N GLU A 199 16.47 -66.36 -10.74
CA GLU A 199 15.41 -66.97 -9.92
C GLU A 199 14.58 -65.91 -9.21
N HIS A 200 15.22 -64.93 -8.57
CA HIS A 200 14.53 -63.87 -7.85
C HIS A 200 13.53 -63.11 -8.75
N TYR A 201 13.99 -62.65 -9.93
CA TYR A 201 13.14 -61.93 -10.87
C TYR A 201 12.07 -62.84 -11.49
N THR A 202 12.41 -64.09 -11.80
CA THR A 202 11.46 -65.02 -12.43
C THR A 202 10.36 -65.46 -11.44
N LEU A 203 10.68 -65.67 -10.16
CA LEU A 203 9.69 -65.95 -9.12
C LEU A 203 8.78 -64.75 -8.86
N GLN A 204 9.29 -63.52 -8.96
CA GLN A 204 8.43 -62.33 -8.93
C GLN A 204 7.48 -62.29 -10.14
N GLY A 205 8.02 -62.52 -11.35
CA GLY A 205 7.22 -62.59 -12.58
C GLY A 205 6.15 -63.68 -12.52
N LEU A 206 6.47 -64.86 -11.97
CA LEU A 206 5.51 -65.95 -11.77
C LEU A 206 4.36 -65.54 -10.84
N ARG A 207 4.67 -64.92 -9.68
CA ARG A 207 3.63 -64.43 -8.76
C ARG A 207 2.73 -63.38 -9.41
N MET A 208 3.31 -62.50 -10.22
CA MET A 208 2.54 -61.51 -10.96
C MET A 208 1.67 -62.15 -12.04
N ALA A 209 2.20 -63.13 -12.79
CA ALA A 209 1.46 -63.89 -13.77
C ALA A 209 0.25 -64.61 -13.16
N GLU A 210 0.42 -65.20 -11.97
CA GLU A 210 -0.68 -65.81 -11.21
C GLU A 210 -1.71 -64.77 -10.73
N LEU A 211 -1.26 -63.59 -10.31
CA LEU A 211 -2.15 -62.51 -9.87
C LEU A 211 -3.03 -61.97 -11.01
N ILE A 212 -2.47 -61.87 -12.23
CA ILE A 212 -3.20 -61.39 -13.41
C ILE A 212 -3.88 -62.52 -14.20
N ASP A 213 -3.82 -63.75 -13.68
CA ASP A 213 -4.32 -64.98 -14.33
C ASP A 213 -3.82 -65.18 -15.77
N SER A 214 -2.56 -64.78 -16.03
CA SER A 214 -1.99 -64.93 -17.36
C SER A 214 -1.25 -66.24 -17.55
N LYS A 215 -1.80 -67.05 -18.46
CA LYS A 215 -1.31 -68.38 -18.80
C LYS A 215 0.06 -68.32 -19.50
N GLU A 216 0.26 -67.36 -20.41
CA GLU A 216 1.47 -67.21 -21.21
C GLU A 216 2.69 -66.84 -20.34
N GLU A 217 2.56 -65.81 -19.49
CA GLU A 217 3.62 -65.39 -18.59
C GLU A 217 3.92 -66.47 -17.54
N LYS A 218 2.91 -67.21 -17.07
CA LYS A 218 3.12 -68.37 -16.19
C LYS A 218 3.98 -69.44 -16.86
N GLN A 219 3.70 -69.78 -18.12
CA GLN A 219 4.49 -70.75 -18.87
C GLN A 219 5.93 -70.27 -19.06
N THR A 220 6.10 -68.99 -19.43
CA THR A 220 7.43 -68.38 -19.56
C THR A 220 8.20 -68.43 -18.25
N ALA A 221 7.56 -68.12 -17.11
CA ALA A 221 8.20 -68.18 -15.81
C ALA A 221 8.61 -69.61 -15.43
N VAL A 222 7.73 -70.59 -15.64
CA VAL A 222 8.00 -72.01 -15.37
C VAL A 222 9.14 -72.53 -16.25
N ARG A 223 9.19 -72.15 -17.52
CA ARG A 223 10.29 -72.49 -18.43
C ARG A 223 11.62 -71.93 -17.94
N ASN A 224 11.65 -70.64 -17.59
CA ASN A 224 12.85 -69.99 -17.05
C ASN A 224 13.32 -70.67 -15.74
N LEU A 225 12.41 -71.00 -14.82
CA LEU A 225 12.72 -71.76 -13.61
C LEU A 225 13.22 -73.17 -13.91
N GLY A 226 12.65 -73.84 -14.91
CA GLY A 226 13.12 -75.14 -15.39
C GLY A 226 14.58 -75.09 -15.80
N ILE A 227 14.98 -74.07 -16.56
CA ILE A 227 16.39 -73.88 -16.95
C ILE A 227 17.25 -73.57 -15.73
N ILE A 228 16.83 -72.63 -14.87
CA ILE A 228 17.56 -72.25 -13.64
C ILE A 228 17.85 -73.47 -12.75
N TYR A 229 16.84 -74.31 -12.50
CA TYR A 229 17.02 -75.50 -11.67
C TYR A 229 17.83 -76.58 -12.39
N SER A 230 17.74 -76.69 -13.72
CA SER A 230 18.63 -77.56 -14.49
C SER A 230 20.10 -77.15 -14.37
N GLU A 231 20.41 -75.85 -14.47
CA GLU A 231 21.77 -75.30 -14.26
C GLU A 231 22.30 -75.55 -12.84
N ARG A 232 21.41 -75.54 -11.84
CA ARG A 232 21.72 -75.93 -10.46
C ARG A 232 21.80 -77.44 -10.22
N LYS A 233 21.59 -78.26 -11.25
CA LYS A 233 21.55 -79.73 -11.18
C LYS A 233 20.38 -80.28 -10.36
N GLU A 234 19.36 -79.48 -10.10
CA GLU A 234 18.09 -79.87 -9.47
C GLU A 234 17.14 -80.48 -10.52
N TYR A 235 17.59 -81.51 -11.24
CA TYR A 235 16.92 -82.00 -12.46
C TYR A 235 15.48 -82.51 -12.22
N GLN A 236 15.20 -83.14 -11.08
CA GLN A 236 13.85 -83.61 -10.76
C GLN A 236 12.87 -82.46 -10.56
N LYS A 237 13.34 -81.37 -9.94
CA LYS A 237 12.54 -80.17 -9.72
C LYS A 237 12.29 -79.43 -11.03
N ALA A 238 13.33 -79.30 -11.87
CA ALA A 238 13.22 -78.75 -13.21
C ALA A 238 12.21 -79.53 -14.06
N LEU A 239 12.31 -80.86 -14.06
CA LEU A 239 11.40 -81.72 -14.82
C LEU A 239 9.96 -81.64 -14.31
N GLY A 240 9.75 -81.69 -12.99
CA GLY A 240 8.42 -81.56 -12.40
C GLY A 240 7.73 -80.24 -12.76
N LEU A 241 8.48 -79.14 -12.77
CA LEU A 241 7.98 -77.83 -13.20
C LEU A 241 7.62 -77.80 -14.68
N LEU A 242 8.51 -78.25 -15.56
CA LEU A 242 8.24 -78.28 -17.00
C LEU A 242 7.03 -79.18 -17.33
N LEU A 243 6.92 -80.35 -16.71
CA LEU A 243 5.78 -81.25 -16.93
C LEU A 243 4.45 -80.68 -16.42
N SER A 244 4.46 -79.80 -15.40
CA SER A 244 3.25 -79.19 -14.86
C SER A 244 2.49 -78.31 -15.86
N ILE A 245 3.17 -77.82 -16.90
CA ILE A 245 2.58 -76.98 -17.95
C ILE A 245 2.42 -77.71 -19.29
N LYS A 246 2.77 -79.00 -19.38
CA LYS A 246 2.85 -79.76 -20.64
C LYS A 246 1.59 -79.69 -21.50
N ASP A 247 0.41 -79.83 -20.90
CA ASP A 247 -0.87 -79.88 -21.62
C ASP A 247 -1.32 -78.50 -22.11
N ASN A 248 -0.60 -77.45 -21.71
CA ASN A 248 -0.97 -76.06 -21.92
C ASN A 248 -0.02 -75.33 -22.87
N ILE A 249 1.11 -75.94 -23.24
CA ILE A 249 2.13 -75.36 -24.11
C ILE A 249 1.67 -75.33 -25.57
N GLU A 250 1.95 -74.22 -26.24
CA GLU A 250 1.76 -74.06 -27.69
C GLU A 250 2.74 -74.94 -28.47
N LYS A 251 2.32 -75.44 -29.63
CA LYS A 251 3.09 -76.45 -30.39
C LYS A 251 4.40 -75.90 -30.95
N ASP A 252 4.53 -74.59 -31.05
CA ASP A 252 5.65 -73.82 -31.56
C ASP A 252 6.53 -73.20 -30.47
N ASP A 253 6.28 -73.47 -29.17
CA ASP A 253 7.23 -73.12 -28.10
C ASP A 253 8.43 -74.10 -28.07
N TYR A 254 9.33 -73.93 -29.03
CA TYR A 254 10.54 -74.74 -29.16
C TYR A 254 11.52 -74.56 -27.98
N SER A 255 11.44 -73.44 -27.27
CA SER A 255 12.24 -73.19 -26.06
C SER A 255 11.84 -74.14 -24.93
N TYR A 256 10.54 -74.42 -24.78
CA TYR A 256 10.04 -75.43 -23.84
C TYR A 256 10.55 -76.83 -24.18
N PHE A 257 10.42 -77.26 -25.45
CA PHE A 257 10.88 -78.60 -25.87
C PHE A 257 12.39 -78.76 -25.73
N TYR A 258 13.16 -77.70 -26.00
CA TYR A 258 14.60 -77.71 -25.77
C TYR A 258 14.92 -77.85 -24.28
N SER A 259 14.22 -77.10 -23.42
CA SER A 259 14.41 -77.17 -21.96
C SER A 259 14.15 -78.60 -21.44
N LEU A 260 13.08 -79.25 -21.91
CA LEU A 260 12.83 -80.66 -21.61
C LEU A 260 13.93 -81.58 -22.13
N SER A 261 14.33 -81.42 -23.40
CA SER A 261 15.40 -82.21 -24.01
C SER A 261 16.67 -82.12 -23.18
N ASN A 262 17.11 -80.90 -22.83
CA ASN A 262 18.30 -80.68 -22.00
C ASN A 262 18.20 -81.36 -20.64
N VAL A 263 17.08 -81.22 -19.92
CA VAL A 263 16.88 -81.88 -18.62
C VAL A 263 16.96 -83.41 -18.75
N TYR A 264 16.38 -84.00 -19.80
CA TYR A 264 16.48 -85.44 -20.05
C TYR A 264 17.89 -85.90 -20.41
N VAL A 265 18.68 -85.09 -21.14
CA VAL A 265 20.11 -85.36 -21.37
C VAL A 265 20.84 -85.48 -20.04
N GLN A 266 20.61 -84.53 -19.12
CA GLN A 266 21.29 -84.53 -17.81
C GLN A 266 20.85 -85.69 -16.91
N GLN A 267 19.63 -86.20 -17.08
CA GLN A 267 19.14 -87.39 -16.39
C GLN A 267 19.49 -88.72 -17.08
N GLU A 268 20.30 -88.68 -18.14
CA GLU A 268 20.68 -89.86 -18.95
C GLU A 268 19.49 -90.59 -19.60
N GLN A 269 18.33 -89.93 -19.69
CA GLN A 269 17.13 -90.43 -20.36
C GLN A 269 17.16 -90.04 -21.84
N TYR A 270 18.13 -90.64 -22.54
CA TYR A 270 18.49 -90.24 -23.90
C TYR A 270 17.36 -90.38 -24.93
N ASP A 271 16.49 -91.39 -24.81
CA ASP A 271 15.41 -91.59 -25.79
C ASP A 271 14.37 -90.46 -25.72
N SER A 272 14.01 -90.02 -24.51
CA SER A 272 13.17 -88.83 -24.30
C SER A 272 13.86 -87.56 -24.80
N ALA A 273 15.16 -87.40 -24.53
CA ALA A 273 15.91 -86.23 -24.99
C ALA A 273 15.94 -86.12 -26.53
N ILE A 274 16.17 -87.24 -27.21
CA ILE A 274 16.16 -87.35 -28.68
C ILE A 274 14.76 -87.04 -29.21
N TYR A 275 13.70 -87.61 -28.62
CA TYR A 275 12.33 -87.35 -29.04
C TYR A 275 12.00 -85.85 -29.08
N TYR A 276 12.33 -85.10 -28.03
CA TYR A 276 12.06 -83.66 -27.97
C TYR A 276 12.95 -82.86 -28.92
N ALA A 277 14.22 -83.26 -29.11
CA ALA A 277 15.09 -82.59 -30.08
C ALA A 277 14.63 -82.83 -31.53
N GLU A 278 14.25 -84.05 -31.87
CA GLU A 278 13.69 -84.37 -33.20
C GLU A 278 12.33 -83.71 -33.43
N TYR A 279 11.53 -83.51 -32.38
CA TYR A 279 10.28 -82.74 -32.47
C TYR A 279 10.54 -81.31 -32.94
N ILE A 280 11.55 -80.63 -32.38
CA ILE A 280 11.93 -79.26 -32.78
C ILE A 280 12.35 -79.22 -34.26
N ILE A 281 13.21 -80.17 -34.68
CA ILE A 281 13.71 -80.24 -36.05
C ILE A 281 12.58 -80.52 -37.04
N LYS A 282 11.69 -81.47 -36.71
CA LYS A 282 10.60 -81.92 -37.61
C LYS A 282 9.54 -80.86 -37.87
N ASN A 283 9.30 -79.98 -36.89
CA ASN A 283 8.29 -78.93 -37.01
C ASN A 283 8.85 -77.61 -37.55
N ASP A 284 10.06 -77.63 -38.13
CA ASP A 284 10.70 -76.48 -38.78
C ASP A 284 10.78 -75.24 -37.88
N SER A 285 11.39 -75.41 -36.71
CA SER A 285 11.65 -74.30 -35.79
C SER A 285 12.55 -73.23 -36.40
N ASP A 286 12.56 -72.05 -35.79
CA ASP A 286 13.50 -70.98 -36.15
C ASP A 286 14.98 -71.39 -35.98
N LEU A 287 15.89 -70.55 -36.47
CA LEU A 287 17.35 -70.79 -36.41
C LEU A 287 17.81 -71.17 -34.99
N TYR A 288 17.24 -70.51 -33.97
CA TYR A 288 17.57 -70.76 -32.56
C TYR A 288 17.06 -72.12 -32.10
N GLY A 289 15.84 -72.51 -32.45
CA GLY A 289 15.29 -73.83 -32.18
C GLY A 289 16.11 -74.94 -32.84
N GLN A 290 16.49 -74.77 -34.11
CA GLN A 290 17.30 -75.75 -34.84
C GLN A 290 18.68 -75.91 -34.20
N ALA A 291 19.37 -74.80 -33.90
CA ALA A 291 20.64 -74.84 -33.19
C ALA A 291 20.51 -75.57 -31.85
N SER A 292 19.50 -75.21 -31.05
CA SER A 292 19.27 -75.80 -29.73
C SER A 292 18.99 -77.31 -29.81
N ALA A 293 18.24 -77.77 -30.80
CA ALA A 293 17.95 -79.18 -31.01
C ALA A 293 19.20 -79.99 -31.41
N TYR A 294 20.00 -79.47 -32.36
CA TYR A 294 21.24 -80.14 -32.75
C TYR A 294 22.29 -80.14 -31.62
N LEU A 295 22.29 -79.11 -30.77
CA LEU A 295 23.11 -79.10 -29.56
C LEU A 295 22.70 -80.21 -28.58
N SER A 296 21.40 -80.39 -28.34
CA SER A 296 20.90 -81.51 -27.52
C SER A 296 21.29 -82.87 -28.09
N LEU A 297 21.09 -83.08 -29.40
CA LEU A 297 21.46 -84.35 -30.06
C LEU A 297 22.97 -84.61 -30.02
N TYR A 298 23.79 -83.57 -30.17
CA TYR A 298 25.23 -83.64 -30.00
C TYR A 298 25.60 -84.09 -28.58
N GLU A 299 25.03 -83.49 -27.54
CA GLU A 299 25.32 -83.87 -26.16
C GLU A 299 24.90 -85.31 -25.86
N VAL A 300 23.75 -85.77 -26.38
CA VAL A 300 23.34 -87.18 -26.28
C VAL A 300 24.34 -88.11 -26.97
N ALA A 301 24.74 -87.82 -28.21
CA ALA A 301 25.66 -88.65 -28.98
C ALA A 301 27.05 -88.72 -28.30
N LYS A 302 27.52 -87.59 -27.78
CA LYS A 302 28.76 -87.50 -27.00
C LYS A 302 28.71 -88.34 -25.72
N LYS A 303 27.61 -88.28 -24.97
CA LYS A 303 27.40 -89.09 -23.75
C LYS A 303 27.31 -90.59 -24.04
N ARG A 304 26.80 -90.96 -25.22
CA ARG A 304 26.77 -92.35 -25.73
C ARG A 304 28.07 -92.78 -26.42
N GLU A 305 29.08 -91.91 -26.49
CA GLU A 305 30.36 -92.13 -27.20
C GLU A 305 30.20 -92.45 -28.71
N ASP A 306 29.08 -92.07 -29.33
CA ASP A 306 28.86 -92.16 -30.78
C ASP A 306 29.48 -90.94 -31.46
N TRP A 307 30.81 -90.96 -31.60
CA TRP A 307 31.60 -89.85 -32.14
C TRP A 307 31.21 -89.46 -33.58
N LYS A 308 30.72 -90.43 -34.37
CA LYS A 308 30.31 -90.19 -35.76
C LYS A 308 29.03 -89.34 -35.79
N LYS A 309 28.03 -89.69 -35.00
CA LYS A 309 26.81 -88.86 -34.88
C LYS A 309 27.09 -87.55 -34.17
N ALA A 310 27.92 -87.55 -33.14
CA ALA A 310 28.30 -86.34 -32.43
C ALA A 310 28.93 -85.31 -33.40
N LEU A 311 29.88 -85.73 -34.24
CA LEU A 311 30.47 -84.83 -35.23
C LEU A 311 29.41 -84.30 -36.22
N ALA A 312 28.56 -85.17 -36.77
CA ALA A 312 27.53 -84.75 -37.71
C ALA A 312 26.51 -83.76 -37.10
N TYR A 313 26.09 -83.97 -35.84
CA TYR A 313 25.22 -83.03 -35.14
C TYR A 313 25.93 -81.73 -34.80
N ARG A 314 27.23 -81.80 -34.48
CA ARG A 314 28.04 -80.61 -34.21
C ARG A 314 28.18 -79.72 -35.44
N GLU A 315 28.48 -80.30 -36.60
CA GLU A 315 28.59 -79.55 -37.87
C GLU A 315 27.28 -78.83 -38.21
N LYS A 316 26.13 -79.47 -37.96
CA LYS A 316 24.82 -78.83 -38.12
C LYS A 316 24.59 -77.71 -37.11
N TYR A 317 24.92 -77.92 -35.83
CA TYR A 317 24.85 -76.86 -34.83
C TYR A 317 25.69 -75.65 -35.25
N ASP A 318 26.93 -75.86 -35.66
CA ASP A 318 27.84 -74.79 -36.07
C ASP A 318 27.29 -74.04 -37.31
N LEU A 319 26.67 -74.73 -38.28
CA LEU A 319 25.96 -74.09 -39.41
C LEU A 319 24.86 -73.12 -38.94
N TYR A 320 24.01 -73.53 -37.99
CA TYR A 320 22.97 -72.64 -37.46
C TYR A 320 23.55 -71.54 -36.57
N ALA A 321 24.60 -71.82 -35.80
CA ALA A 321 25.29 -70.84 -34.96
C ALA A 321 25.95 -69.74 -35.80
N ASP A 322 26.60 -70.09 -36.91
CA ASP A 322 27.17 -69.15 -37.88
C ASP A 322 26.07 -68.27 -38.49
N SER A 323 24.94 -68.87 -38.87
CA SER A 323 23.78 -68.13 -39.38
C SER A 323 23.23 -67.14 -38.35
N ILE A 324 23.13 -67.54 -37.07
CA ILE A 324 22.73 -66.65 -35.97
C ILE A 324 23.71 -65.49 -35.81
N HIS A 325 25.02 -65.78 -35.89
CA HIS A 325 26.05 -64.75 -35.77
C HIS A 325 26.01 -63.75 -36.92
N GLU A 326 25.81 -64.20 -38.17
CA GLU A 326 25.65 -63.33 -39.34
C GLU A 326 24.46 -62.37 -39.20
N HIS A 327 23.34 -62.86 -38.67
CA HIS A 327 22.16 -62.03 -38.38
C HIS A 327 22.36 -61.08 -37.17
N THR A 328 23.36 -61.33 -36.32
CA THR A 328 23.62 -60.58 -35.09
C THR A 328 24.56 -59.40 -35.35
N GLN A 329 24.00 -58.21 -35.63
CA GLN A 329 24.75 -56.96 -35.88
C GLN A 329 25.07 -56.18 -34.60
N THR A 330 25.77 -56.80 -33.65
CA THR A 330 26.05 -56.22 -32.32
C THR A 330 26.80 -54.88 -32.38
N VAL A 331 27.90 -54.80 -33.12
CA VAL A 331 28.78 -53.61 -33.18
C VAL A 331 28.01 -52.38 -33.67
N LYS A 332 27.25 -52.53 -34.77
CA LYS A 332 26.41 -51.46 -35.34
C LYS A 332 25.38 -50.98 -34.32
N LEU A 333 24.76 -51.89 -33.57
CA LEU A 333 23.78 -51.55 -32.54
C LEU A 333 24.41 -50.79 -31.36
N GLU A 334 25.62 -51.18 -30.95
CA GLU A 334 26.36 -50.49 -29.91
C GLU A 334 26.73 -49.07 -30.32
N GLU A 335 27.23 -48.87 -31.54
CA GLU A 335 27.58 -47.55 -32.09
C GLU A 335 26.41 -46.58 -32.08
N ILE A 336 25.22 -47.02 -32.50
CA ILE A 336 23.99 -46.21 -32.49
C ILE A 336 23.70 -45.68 -31.10
N GLN A 337 23.74 -46.58 -30.12
CA GLN A 337 23.38 -46.26 -28.74
C GLN A 337 24.46 -45.46 -28.03
N VAL A 338 25.75 -45.72 -28.30
CA VAL A 338 26.85 -44.90 -27.79
C VAL A 338 26.73 -43.48 -28.33
N LYS A 339 26.46 -43.32 -29.63
CA LYS A 339 26.23 -42.01 -30.25
C LYS A 339 25.04 -41.29 -29.59
N TYR A 340 23.94 -42.00 -29.35
CA TYR A 340 22.78 -41.45 -28.65
C TYR A 340 23.11 -40.99 -27.23
N ASN A 341 23.73 -41.86 -26.42
CA ASN A 341 24.09 -41.53 -25.04
C ASN A 341 25.05 -40.33 -24.97
N ASN A 342 26.00 -40.25 -25.92
CA ASN A 342 26.92 -39.12 -26.00
C ASN A 342 26.18 -37.81 -26.35
N GLN A 343 25.17 -37.86 -27.23
CA GLN A 343 24.33 -36.70 -27.55
C GLN A 343 23.48 -36.27 -26.36
N GLU A 344 22.90 -37.22 -25.62
CA GLU A 344 22.14 -36.93 -24.42
C GLU A 344 23.01 -36.29 -23.34
N LEU A 345 24.19 -36.86 -23.08
CA LEU A 345 25.14 -36.31 -22.12
C LEU A 345 25.63 -34.91 -22.51
N ALA A 346 25.85 -34.67 -23.81
CA ALA A 346 26.22 -33.34 -24.31
C ALA A 346 25.10 -32.33 -24.06
N HIS A 347 23.85 -32.69 -24.36
CA HIS A 347 22.70 -31.82 -24.13
C HIS A 347 22.48 -31.53 -22.63
N GLU A 348 22.64 -32.53 -21.76
CA GLU A 348 22.55 -32.33 -20.31
C GLU A 348 23.62 -31.35 -19.81
N LYS A 349 24.86 -31.48 -20.30
CA LYS A 349 25.95 -30.54 -19.98
C LYS A 349 25.64 -29.12 -20.45
N GLU A 350 25.08 -28.95 -21.63
CA GLU A 350 24.65 -27.64 -22.14
C GLU A 350 23.56 -27.02 -21.24
N LEU A 351 22.54 -27.80 -20.87
CA LEU A 351 21.49 -27.35 -19.96
C LEU A 351 22.04 -26.97 -18.59
N LEU A 352 22.98 -27.75 -18.04
CA LEU A 352 23.65 -27.44 -16.80
C LEU A 352 24.49 -26.15 -16.90
N ALA A 353 25.17 -25.93 -18.02
CA ALA A 353 25.93 -24.69 -18.27
C ALA A 353 24.99 -23.47 -18.34
N ILE A 354 23.87 -23.58 -19.07
CA ILE A 354 22.84 -22.52 -19.15
C ILE A 354 22.25 -22.25 -17.75
N ASN A 355 21.92 -23.30 -16.99
CA ASN A 355 21.40 -23.18 -15.63
C ASN A 355 22.39 -22.52 -14.68
N LYS A 356 23.68 -22.87 -14.78
CA LYS A 356 24.77 -22.26 -14.03
C LYS A 356 24.87 -20.76 -14.36
N GLN A 357 24.94 -20.41 -15.64
CA GLN A 357 25.00 -19.01 -16.10
C GLN A 357 23.77 -18.23 -15.61
N ARG A 358 22.57 -18.80 -15.71
CA ARG A 358 21.33 -18.19 -15.20
C ARG A 358 21.39 -17.95 -13.69
N ASN A 359 21.95 -18.87 -12.92
CA ASN A 359 22.11 -18.71 -11.47
C ASN A 359 23.16 -17.64 -11.11
N GLU A 360 24.26 -17.54 -11.88
CA GLU A 360 25.24 -16.46 -11.73
C GLU A 360 24.60 -15.10 -11.98
N TRP A 361 23.80 -14.94 -13.05
CA TRP A 361 23.05 -13.71 -13.32
C TRP A 361 22.02 -13.37 -12.24
N ARG A 362 21.33 -14.37 -11.67
CA ARG A 362 20.43 -14.15 -10.53
C ARG A 362 21.17 -13.61 -9.32
N LEU A 363 22.37 -14.13 -9.03
CA LEU A 363 23.20 -13.69 -7.92
C LEU A 363 23.72 -12.26 -8.15
N VAL A 364 24.20 -11.95 -9.35
CA VAL A 364 24.61 -10.58 -9.73
C VAL A 364 23.43 -9.61 -9.59
N GLY A 365 22.24 -9.99 -10.07
CA GLY A 365 21.02 -9.20 -9.93
C GLY A 365 20.64 -8.95 -8.46
N ALA A 366 20.74 -9.96 -7.60
CA ALA A 366 20.48 -9.83 -6.16
C ALA A 366 21.48 -8.87 -5.48
N ILE A 367 22.78 -8.98 -5.80
CA ILE A 367 23.82 -8.06 -5.28
C ILE A 367 23.53 -6.63 -5.72
N LEU A 368 23.20 -6.42 -6.99
CA LEU A 368 22.89 -5.09 -7.53
C LEU A 368 21.67 -4.48 -6.85
N LEU A 369 20.65 -5.29 -6.54
CA LEU A 369 19.45 -4.85 -5.81
C LEU A 369 19.80 -4.41 -4.37
N VAL A 370 20.66 -5.15 -3.68
CA VAL A 370 21.18 -4.76 -2.35
C VAL A 370 21.97 -3.45 -2.42
N VAL A 371 22.82 -3.29 -3.42
CA VAL A 371 23.59 -2.05 -3.63
C VAL A 371 22.67 -0.86 -3.89
N LEU A 372 21.64 -1.01 -4.73
CA LEU A 372 20.65 0.03 -4.98
C LEU A 372 19.88 0.41 -3.72
N LEU A 373 19.52 -0.58 -2.88
CA LEU A 373 18.83 -0.36 -1.62
C LEU A 373 19.72 0.41 -0.63
N LEU A 374 21.01 0.09 -0.56
CA LEU A 374 21.99 0.84 0.24
C LEU A 374 22.15 2.28 -0.26
N LEU A 375 22.26 2.50 -1.56
CA LEU A 375 22.33 3.84 -2.15
C LEU A 375 21.06 4.65 -1.87
N TYR A 376 19.89 4.01 -1.95
CA TYR A 376 18.62 4.64 -1.58
C TYR A 376 18.62 5.06 -0.11
N LEU A 377 19.00 4.17 0.82
CA LEU A 377 19.10 4.48 2.24
C LEU A 377 20.09 5.61 2.52
N LEU A 378 21.25 5.62 1.85
CA LEU A 378 22.23 6.71 1.95
C LEU A 378 21.68 8.04 1.45
N SER A 379 20.89 8.02 0.36
CA SER A 379 20.23 9.22 -0.16
C SER A 379 19.20 9.79 0.81
N VAL A 380 18.40 8.92 1.44
CA VAL A 380 17.42 9.29 2.47
C VAL A 380 18.12 9.85 3.70
N TYR A 381 19.17 9.16 4.17
CA TYR A 381 19.99 9.62 5.29
C TYR A 381 20.61 11.00 5.03
N LYS A 382 21.19 11.22 3.83
CA LYS A 382 21.76 12.52 3.44
C LYS A 382 20.68 13.60 3.37
N ARG A 383 19.50 13.28 2.83
CA ARG A 383 18.37 14.23 2.73
C ARG A 383 17.86 14.64 4.12
N GLU A 384 17.73 13.68 5.04
CA GLU A 384 17.36 13.95 6.43
C GLU A 384 18.42 14.76 7.17
N ARG A 385 19.71 14.45 6.96
CA ARG A 385 20.82 15.24 7.53
C ARG A 385 20.77 16.70 7.08
N VAL A 386 20.60 16.97 5.79
CA VAL A 386 20.51 18.34 5.25
C VAL A 386 19.29 19.08 5.81
N LYS A 387 18.14 18.41 5.96
CA LYS A 387 16.95 19.01 6.62
C LYS A 387 17.25 19.41 8.06
N LYS A 388 17.93 18.54 8.82
CA LYS A 388 18.33 18.82 10.21
C LYS A 388 19.30 20.01 10.28
N GLU A 389 20.31 20.05 9.41
CA GLU A 389 21.26 21.18 9.32
C GLU A 389 20.55 22.50 9.01
N ARG A 390 19.60 22.53 8.06
CA ARG A 390 18.78 23.72 7.78
C ARG A 390 17.93 24.16 8.98
N ARG A 391 17.34 23.20 9.70
CA ARG A 391 16.53 23.50 10.89
C ARG A 391 17.39 24.08 12.02
N ILE A 392 18.61 23.56 12.21
CA ILE A 392 19.57 24.11 13.19
C ILE A 392 19.91 25.56 12.83
N LEU A 393 20.19 25.85 11.55
CA LEU A 393 20.51 27.21 11.11
C LEU A 393 19.35 28.19 11.37
N LEU A 394 18.12 27.79 11.06
CA LEU A 394 16.93 28.62 11.33
C LEU A 394 16.74 28.88 12.83
N LEU A 395 16.96 27.87 13.67
CA LEU A 395 16.89 28.02 15.12
C LEU A 395 17.98 28.95 15.65
N GLN A 396 19.20 28.88 15.11
CA GLN A 396 20.28 29.81 15.46
C GLN A 396 19.93 31.25 15.09
N GLN A 397 19.33 31.48 13.92
CA GLN A 397 18.89 32.80 13.51
C GLN A 397 17.79 33.37 14.43
N GLN A 398 16.82 32.53 14.82
CA GLN A 398 15.78 32.93 15.78
C GLN A 398 16.36 33.24 17.17
N ILE A 399 17.34 32.46 17.63
CA ILE A 399 18.04 32.73 18.90
C ILE A 399 18.76 34.08 18.80
N GLN A 400 19.46 34.35 17.70
CA GLN A 400 20.15 35.63 17.49
C GLN A 400 19.18 36.82 17.47
N GLU A 401 18.03 36.70 16.79
CA GLU A 401 16.99 37.73 16.80
C GLU A 401 16.43 37.96 18.20
N ASN A 402 16.14 36.88 18.94
CA ASN A 402 15.67 36.96 20.32
C ASN A 402 16.69 37.60 21.26
N GLU A 403 17.98 37.29 21.10
CA GLU A 403 19.06 37.94 21.86
C GLU A 403 19.14 39.44 21.54
N ASN A 404 19.04 39.81 20.26
CA ASN A 404 19.03 41.22 19.86
C ASN A 404 17.83 41.96 20.50
N VAL A 405 16.63 41.39 20.47
CA VAL A 405 15.44 41.97 21.14
C VAL A 405 15.63 42.04 22.66
N LEU A 406 16.25 41.03 23.27
CA LEU A 406 16.54 41.07 24.70
C LEU A 406 17.49 42.23 25.05
N THR A 407 18.52 42.45 24.24
CA THR A 407 19.46 43.56 24.46
C THR A 407 18.80 44.93 24.29
N THR A 408 17.89 45.11 23.32
CA THR A 408 17.15 46.37 23.16
C THR A 408 16.20 46.61 24.33
N LEU A 409 15.48 45.58 24.78
CA LEU A 409 14.63 45.65 25.98
C LEU A 409 15.43 45.97 27.24
N GLN A 410 16.61 45.37 27.40
CA GLN A 410 17.51 45.70 28.51
C GLN A 410 17.96 47.16 28.46
N HIS A 411 18.31 47.67 27.27
CA HIS A 411 18.68 49.06 27.08
C HIS A 411 17.52 50.01 27.41
N ASP A 412 16.31 49.73 26.91
CA ASP A 412 15.10 50.49 27.20
C ASP A 412 14.74 50.45 28.70
N TYR A 413 14.91 49.29 29.34
CA TYR A 413 14.71 49.15 30.79
C TYR A 413 15.67 50.04 31.58
N ILE A 414 16.97 50.03 31.23
CA ILE A 414 17.97 50.92 31.86
C ILE A 414 17.60 52.39 31.64
N LYS A 415 17.18 52.75 30.42
CA LYS A 415 16.77 54.13 30.09
C LYS A 415 15.57 54.57 30.92
N ARG A 416 14.51 53.75 30.99
CA ARG A 416 13.32 54.04 31.79
C ARG A 416 13.64 54.12 33.28
N ASN A 417 14.53 53.27 33.79
CA ASN A 417 14.96 53.36 35.19
C ASN A 417 15.67 54.68 35.48
N LYS A 418 16.53 55.18 34.57
CA LYS A 418 17.12 56.52 34.70
C LYS A 418 16.07 57.62 34.68
N GLU A 419 15.07 57.52 33.80
CA GLU A 419 13.96 58.49 33.74
C GLU A 419 13.13 58.48 35.04
N ILE A 420 12.87 57.31 35.63
CA ILE A 420 12.20 57.16 36.92
C ILE A 420 13.05 57.78 38.04
N GLU A 421 14.36 57.54 38.03
CA GLU A 421 15.30 58.13 39.00
C GLU A 421 15.29 59.67 38.92
N ASP A 422 15.41 60.23 37.72
CA ASP A 422 15.32 61.68 37.48
C ASP A 422 13.97 62.28 37.91
N LEU A 423 12.86 61.57 37.65
CA LEU A 423 11.53 62.00 38.09
C LEU A 423 11.39 61.94 39.61
N SER A 424 11.91 60.90 40.25
CA SER A 424 11.91 60.77 41.71
C SER A 424 12.72 61.88 42.37
N PHE A 425 13.86 62.27 41.77
CA PHE A 425 14.68 63.38 42.21
C PHE A 425 13.95 64.72 42.07
N ARG A 426 13.31 64.98 40.92
CA ARG A 426 12.50 66.19 40.71
C ARG A 426 11.32 66.26 41.68
N TYR A 427 10.66 65.14 41.96
CA TYR A 427 9.56 65.08 42.92
C TYR A 427 10.03 65.38 44.35
N ALA A 428 11.21 64.88 44.75
CA ALA A 428 11.82 65.20 46.05
C ALA A 428 12.15 66.70 46.17
N GLN A 429 12.77 67.29 45.13
CA GLN A 429 13.11 68.71 45.10
C GLN A 429 11.87 69.61 45.18
N ASN A 430 10.79 69.23 44.48
CA ASN A 430 9.55 70.00 44.48
C ASN A 430 8.77 69.87 45.81
N ASN A 431 8.88 68.74 46.51
CA ASN A 431 8.34 68.60 47.86
C ASN A 431 9.12 69.45 48.88
N GLU A 432 10.43 69.56 48.73
CA GLU A 432 11.27 70.41 49.58
C GLU A 432 10.94 71.90 49.39
N SER A 433 10.77 72.35 48.14
CA SER A 433 10.35 73.73 47.85
C SER A 433 8.95 74.05 48.38
N LEU A 434 7.97 73.14 48.22
CA LEU A 434 6.63 73.29 48.80
C LEU A 434 6.67 73.34 50.34
N SER A 435 7.56 72.57 50.97
CA SER A 435 7.71 72.60 52.43
C SER A 435 8.25 73.94 52.92
N ALA A 436 9.22 74.53 52.20
CA ALA A 436 9.79 75.84 52.51
C ALA A 436 8.77 76.98 52.32
N GLU A 437 7.97 76.93 51.26
CA GLU A 437 6.93 77.93 50.98
C GLU A 437 5.81 77.90 52.04
N ASN A 438 5.41 76.71 52.49
CA ASN A 438 4.46 76.54 53.60
C ASN A 438 5.01 77.07 54.93
N GLU A 439 6.31 76.95 55.18
CA GLU A 439 6.95 77.44 56.40
C GLU A 439 7.02 78.97 56.44
N VAL A 440 7.31 79.61 55.30
CA VAL A 440 7.28 81.07 55.13
C VAL A 440 5.86 81.61 55.34
N MET A 441 4.85 80.96 54.76
CA MET A 441 3.45 81.36 54.93
C MET A 441 3.01 81.27 56.40
N ARG A 442 3.44 80.24 57.13
CA ARG A 442 3.16 80.10 58.58
C ARG A 442 3.79 81.20 59.42
N ARG A 443 5.03 81.63 59.12
CA ARG A 443 5.67 82.75 59.83
C ARG A 443 4.92 84.05 59.62
N HIS A 444 4.48 84.32 58.38
CA HIS A 444 3.76 85.55 58.07
C HIS A 444 2.39 85.62 58.75
N LEU A 445 1.68 84.49 58.86
CA LEU A 445 0.43 84.40 59.61
C LEU A 445 0.62 84.74 61.10
N LEU A 446 1.72 84.25 61.71
CA LEU A 446 2.02 84.48 63.12
C LEU A 446 2.36 85.95 63.41
N GLU A 447 3.15 86.59 62.53
CA GLU A 447 3.49 88.02 62.65
C GLU A 447 2.25 88.93 62.55
N LEU A 448 1.33 88.62 61.64
CA LEU A 448 0.08 89.37 61.49
C LEU A 448 -0.81 89.23 62.74
N GLN A 449 -0.89 88.04 63.32
CA GLN A 449 -1.64 87.83 64.57
C GLN A 449 -1.03 88.59 65.75
N GLN A 450 0.31 88.64 65.84
CA GLN A 450 1.00 89.34 66.92
C GLN A 450 0.87 90.86 66.82
N LYS A 451 0.98 91.44 65.60
CA LYS A 451 0.73 92.87 65.36
C LYS A 451 -0.70 93.28 65.72
N ASN A 452 -1.70 92.49 65.33
CA ASN A 452 -3.09 92.76 65.69
C ASN A 452 -3.34 92.72 67.20
N LYS A 453 -2.62 91.87 67.94
CA LYS A 453 -2.74 91.79 69.40
C LYS A 453 -2.12 93.00 70.10
N GLU A 454 -0.97 93.48 69.62
CA GLU A 454 -0.29 94.67 70.18
C GLU A 454 -1.04 95.97 69.93
N GLU A 455 -1.64 96.14 68.74
CA GLU A 455 -2.45 97.33 68.44
C GLU A 455 -3.71 97.40 69.29
N ASN A 456 -4.38 96.26 69.51
CA ASN A 456 -5.56 96.21 70.39
C ASN A 456 -5.21 96.51 71.85
N LEU A 457 -4.04 96.09 72.34
CA LEU A 457 -3.60 96.39 73.70
C LEU A 457 -3.31 97.91 73.88
N LYS A 458 -2.63 98.52 72.90
CA LYS A 458 -2.35 99.97 72.90
C LYS A 458 -3.61 100.82 72.85
N LEU A 459 -4.65 100.37 72.13
CA LEU A 459 -5.96 101.03 72.08
C LEU A 459 -6.71 100.93 73.42
N ALA A 460 -6.62 99.80 74.12
CA ALA A 460 -7.26 99.62 75.43
C ALA A 460 -6.65 100.56 76.49
N ASP A 461 -5.32 100.69 76.54
CA ASP A 461 -4.64 101.57 77.50
C ASP A 461 -4.91 103.06 77.24
N LYS A 462 -4.97 103.48 75.97
CA LYS A 462 -5.37 104.85 75.61
C LYS A 462 -6.79 105.18 76.06
N ASN A 463 -7.74 104.25 75.90
CA ASN A 463 -9.13 104.47 76.29
C ASN A 463 -9.31 104.60 77.81
N LYS A 464 -8.44 103.97 78.61
CA LYS A 464 -8.48 104.07 80.07
C LYS A 464 -7.99 105.43 80.57
N ILE A 465 -6.93 105.97 79.98
CA ILE A 465 -6.37 107.30 80.31
C ILE A 465 -7.35 108.41 79.92
N LEU A 466 -7.97 108.31 78.74
CA LEU A 466 -8.96 109.29 78.27
C LEU A 466 -10.22 109.34 79.14
N LEU A 467 -10.64 108.21 79.72
CA LEU A 467 -11.81 108.17 80.61
C LEU A 467 -11.60 108.88 81.96
N ASP A 468 -10.37 108.88 82.49
CA ASP A 468 -10.05 109.57 83.74
C ASP A 468 -9.89 111.09 83.55
N GLU A 469 -9.38 111.54 82.40
CA GLU A 469 -9.38 112.97 82.05
C GLU A 469 -10.79 113.52 81.78
N LEU A 470 -11.69 112.70 81.21
CA LEU A 470 -13.09 113.07 80.96
C LEU A 470 -13.91 113.26 82.25
N LYS A 471 -13.44 112.73 83.39
CA LYS A 471 -14.05 112.96 84.71
C LYS A 471 -13.70 114.33 85.32
N LYS A 472 -12.62 114.98 84.87
CA LYS A 472 -12.17 116.28 85.39
C LYS A 472 -12.61 117.49 84.56
N TYR A 473 -13.00 117.30 83.30
CA TYR A 473 -13.42 118.39 82.41
C TYR A 473 -14.93 118.40 82.09
N LYS A 474 -15.73 117.79 82.98
CA LYS A 474 -17.19 117.75 82.88
C LYS A 474 -17.90 118.87 83.65
N ASP A 475 -17.21 120.00 83.82
CA ASP A 475 -17.79 121.33 84.00
C ASP A 475 -17.32 122.17 82.80
N ILE A 476 -18.30 122.61 81.97
CA ILE A 476 -18.17 123.42 80.74
C ILE A 476 -17.88 122.65 79.43
N LYS A 477 -18.85 121.86 78.95
CA LYS A 477 -19.53 122.07 77.64
C LYS A 477 -20.50 120.93 77.32
N THR A 478 -21.76 121.24 77.55
CA THR A 478 -22.97 120.48 77.22
C THR A 478 -23.35 120.61 75.74
N GLU A 479 -24.13 119.63 75.25
CA GLU A 479 -24.97 119.66 74.04
C GLU A 479 -24.30 119.78 72.65
N SER A 480 -24.01 118.65 71.96
CA SER A 480 -24.18 118.59 70.48
C SER A 480 -23.98 117.21 69.80
N GLY A 481 -24.48 116.11 70.39
CA GLY A 481 -24.27 114.76 69.82
C GLY A 481 -25.31 114.26 68.79
N ARG A 482 -26.43 114.96 68.59
CA ARG A 482 -27.48 114.53 67.62
C ARG A 482 -27.37 115.20 66.24
N HIS A 483 -26.39 116.08 66.03
CA HIS A 483 -26.39 116.98 64.86
C HIS A 483 -25.65 116.46 63.63
N TYR A 484 -24.70 115.53 63.79
CA TYR A 484 -23.83 115.16 62.67
C TYR A 484 -24.60 114.44 61.54
N GLU A 485 -25.53 113.54 61.88
CA GLU A 485 -26.31 112.79 60.90
C GLU A 485 -27.23 113.67 60.04
N THR A 486 -27.80 114.75 60.60
CA THR A 486 -28.68 115.65 59.85
C THR A 486 -27.92 116.55 58.87
N VAL A 487 -26.72 116.98 59.23
CA VAL A 487 -25.89 117.85 58.37
C VAL A 487 -25.42 117.09 57.13
N THR A 488 -25.01 115.83 57.27
CA THR A 488 -24.55 115.02 56.12
C THR A 488 -25.67 114.81 55.10
N PHE A 489 -26.92 114.64 55.57
CA PHE A 489 -28.10 114.50 54.71
C PHE A 489 -28.44 115.80 53.94
N ILE A 490 -28.37 116.97 54.57
CA ILE A 490 -28.67 118.25 53.90
C ILE A 490 -27.61 118.63 52.86
N ILE A 491 -26.32 118.35 53.14
CA ILE A 491 -25.23 118.59 52.18
C ILE A 491 -25.42 117.72 50.93
N GLN A 492 -25.79 116.45 51.08
CA GLN A 492 -26.08 115.56 49.93
C GLN A 492 -27.21 116.09 49.04
N LEU A 493 -28.25 116.70 49.62
CA LEU A 493 -29.35 117.32 48.88
C LEU A 493 -28.94 118.60 48.16
N LEU A 494 -28.07 119.42 48.76
CA LEU A 494 -27.56 120.66 48.17
C LEU A 494 -26.61 120.41 46.99
N ASP A 495 -25.76 119.37 47.07
CA ASP A 495 -24.79 119.06 46.03
C ASP A 495 -25.43 118.43 44.77
N ASN A 496 -26.63 117.84 44.86
CA ASN A 496 -27.38 117.28 43.73
C ASN A 496 -28.87 117.71 43.75
N PRO A 497 -29.19 119.00 43.50
CA PRO A 497 -30.55 119.52 43.64
C PRO A 497 -31.55 118.99 42.59
N ASP A 498 -31.08 118.28 41.56
CA ASP A 498 -31.90 117.65 40.54
C ASP A 498 -32.31 116.21 40.87
N THR A 499 -31.97 115.70 42.07
CA THR A 499 -32.47 114.38 42.50
C THR A 499 -33.99 114.43 42.64
N ALA A 500 -34.63 113.79 41.67
CA ALA A 500 -36.04 113.90 41.32
C ALA A 500 -36.99 113.12 42.24
N HIS A 501 -37.01 113.44 43.54
CA HIS A 501 -37.98 112.89 44.49
C HIS A 501 -38.46 113.94 45.50
N ALA A 502 -39.73 113.82 45.89
CA ALA A 502 -40.36 114.65 46.91
C ALA A 502 -39.85 114.30 48.31
N LEU A 503 -39.59 115.31 49.15
CA LEU A 503 -39.07 115.10 50.51
C LEU A 503 -40.16 114.64 51.46
N THR A 504 -39.84 113.69 52.35
CA THR A 504 -40.79 113.22 53.36
C THR A 504 -41.05 114.29 54.43
N PRO A 505 -42.20 114.27 55.13
CA PRO A 505 -42.49 115.24 56.18
C PRO A 505 -41.42 115.28 57.29
N LYS A 506 -40.84 114.13 57.65
CA LYS A 506 -39.76 114.03 58.63
C LYS A 506 -38.49 114.73 58.16
N GLU A 507 -38.14 114.61 56.89
CA GLU A 507 -36.97 115.28 56.31
C GLU A 507 -37.21 116.79 56.20
N LEU A 508 -38.41 117.21 55.82
CA LEU A 508 -38.79 118.62 55.79
C LEU A 508 -38.77 119.26 57.18
N ASP A 509 -39.24 118.56 58.22
CA ASP A 509 -39.19 119.06 59.60
C ASP A 509 -37.75 119.12 60.13
N ALA A 510 -36.89 118.16 59.76
CA ALA A 510 -35.47 118.18 60.10
C ALA A 510 -34.73 119.35 59.42
N ILE A 511 -35.08 119.66 58.16
CA ILE A 511 -34.56 120.81 57.43
C ILE A 511 -35.07 122.12 58.05
N GLU A 512 -36.36 122.22 58.35
CA GLU A 512 -36.94 123.39 59.01
C GLU A 512 -36.27 123.63 60.37
N TYR A 513 -36.10 122.59 61.19
CA TYR A 513 -35.38 122.66 62.47
C TYR A 513 -33.91 123.08 62.30
N PHE A 514 -33.22 122.53 61.29
CA PHE A 514 -31.84 122.88 61.00
C PHE A 514 -31.71 124.35 60.58
N VAL A 515 -32.54 124.83 59.65
CA VAL A 515 -32.54 126.23 59.17
C VAL A 515 -32.85 127.20 60.31
N ILE A 516 -33.88 126.90 61.10
CA ILE A 516 -34.25 127.70 62.28
C ILE A 516 -33.08 127.81 63.26
N ARG A 517 -32.33 126.73 63.47
CA ARG A 517 -31.16 126.74 64.35
C ARG A 517 -29.94 127.40 63.70
N LEU A 518 -29.76 127.25 62.39
CA LEU A 518 -28.65 127.82 61.60
C LEU A 518 -28.72 129.36 61.56
N PHE A 519 -29.93 129.91 61.40
CA PHE A 519 -30.16 131.36 61.42
C PHE A 519 -30.52 131.91 62.82
N GLY A 520 -30.70 131.02 63.80
CA GLY A 520 -30.81 131.35 65.22
C GLY A 520 -32.15 131.97 65.67
N PRO A 521 -32.31 132.26 66.97
CA PRO A 521 -33.59 132.65 67.58
C PRO A 521 -34.17 133.97 67.07
N MET A 522 -33.34 134.87 66.53
CA MET A 522 -33.84 136.07 65.85
C MET A 522 -34.53 135.77 64.51
N PHE A 523 -34.13 134.71 63.81
CA PHE A 523 -34.83 134.28 62.60
C PHE A 523 -36.21 133.74 62.97
N GLN A 524 -36.29 132.88 63.99
CA GLN A 524 -37.57 132.31 64.42
C GLN A 524 -38.58 133.36 64.89
N SER A 525 -38.15 134.37 65.66
CA SER A 525 -39.03 135.46 66.09
C SER A 525 -39.54 136.30 64.91
N ARG A 526 -38.73 136.51 63.86
CA ARG A 526 -39.16 137.16 62.60
C ARG A 526 -40.15 136.29 61.82
N VAL A 527 -39.91 134.98 61.72
CA VAL A 527 -40.79 134.05 61.01
C VAL A 527 -42.19 134.04 61.64
N GLU A 528 -42.25 133.99 62.98
CA GLU A 528 -43.49 133.98 63.74
C GLU A 528 -44.20 135.35 63.69
N ALA A 529 -43.46 136.46 63.70
CA ALA A 529 -44.02 137.81 63.57
C ALA A 529 -44.65 138.12 62.20
N VAL A 530 -44.15 137.53 61.11
CA VAL A 530 -44.71 137.71 59.74
C VAL A 530 -46.01 136.91 59.53
N GLY A 531 -46.35 135.97 60.43
CA GLY A 531 -47.61 135.20 60.33
C GLY A 531 -47.69 134.29 59.09
N LEU A 532 -46.61 133.54 58.82
CA LEU A 532 -46.54 132.60 57.71
C LEU A 532 -47.20 131.25 58.04
N SER A 533 -47.92 130.66 57.08
CA SER A 533 -48.45 129.29 57.21
C SER A 533 -47.31 128.26 57.28
N ALA A 534 -47.57 127.06 57.82
CA ALA A 534 -46.56 126.00 57.92
C ALA A 534 -45.95 125.63 56.55
N THR A 535 -46.75 125.62 55.49
CA THR A 535 -46.29 125.34 54.12
C THR A 535 -45.43 126.48 53.57
N GLU A 536 -45.79 127.74 53.83
CA GLU A 536 -44.98 128.91 53.47
C GLU A 536 -43.63 128.88 54.22
N ARG A 537 -43.61 128.51 55.50
CA ARG A 537 -42.39 128.39 56.32
C ARG A 537 -41.39 127.39 55.75
N LYS A 538 -41.86 126.19 55.42
CA LYS A 538 -41.03 125.14 54.81
C LYS A 538 -40.47 125.58 53.46
N LEU A 539 -41.31 126.20 52.63
CA LEU A 539 -40.87 126.77 51.35
C LEU A 539 -39.82 127.86 51.54
N TRP A 540 -39.94 128.70 52.57
CA TRP A 540 -38.95 129.72 52.87
C TRP A 540 -37.63 129.16 53.38
N CYS A 541 -37.66 128.11 54.21
CA CYS A 541 -36.45 127.43 54.65
C CYS A 541 -35.67 126.83 53.47
N LEU A 542 -36.38 126.21 52.52
CA LEU A 542 -35.75 125.70 51.28
C LEU A 542 -35.20 126.83 50.39
N LEU A 543 -35.89 127.98 50.32
CA LEU A 543 -35.36 129.16 49.62
C LEU A 543 -34.10 129.73 50.30
N GLN A 544 -34.05 129.74 51.63
CA GLN A 544 -32.89 130.24 52.39
C GLN A 544 -31.67 129.33 52.27
N LEU A 545 -31.90 128.02 52.11
CA LEU A 545 -30.84 127.07 51.76
C LEU A 545 -30.40 127.19 50.29
N GLY A 546 -31.04 128.04 49.48
CA GLY A 546 -30.60 128.34 48.12
C GLY A 546 -31.08 127.37 47.05
N PHE A 547 -32.06 126.50 47.34
CA PHE A 547 -32.54 125.54 46.35
C PHE A 547 -33.18 126.22 45.13
N PRO A 548 -32.94 125.71 43.91
CA PRO A 548 -33.60 126.20 42.70
C PRO A 548 -35.12 126.06 42.80
N HIS A 549 -35.88 126.94 42.11
CA HIS A 549 -37.36 126.90 42.17
C HIS A 549 -37.92 125.59 41.61
N ALA A 550 -37.24 124.99 40.62
CA ALA A 550 -37.59 123.69 40.07
C ALA A 550 -37.44 122.58 41.11
N SER A 551 -36.34 122.55 41.87
CA SER A 551 -36.12 121.59 42.95
C SER A 551 -37.12 121.75 44.09
N ILE A 552 -37.42 123.00 44.50
CA ILE A 552 -38.42 123.28 45.54
C ILE A 552 -39.81 122.80 45.09
N ALA A 553 -40.16 123.00 43.82
CA ALA A 553 -41.42 122.52 43.25
C ALA A 553 -41.53 120.99 43.35
N THR A 554 -40.44 120.28 43.02
CA THR A 554 -40.35 118.82 43.16
C THR A 554 -40.42 118.38 44.63
N PHE A 555 -39.68 119.04 45.53
CA PHE A 555 -39.65 118.69 46.97
C PHE A 555 -41.00 118.85 47.66
N LEU A 556 -41.77 119.88 47.28
CA LEU A 556 -43.08 120.17 47.87
C LEU A 556 -44.26 119.63 47.05
N CYS A 557 -44.01 118.91 45.95
CA CYS A 557 -45.05 118.45 45.00
C CYS A 557 -46.01 119.56 44.52
N ILE A 558 -45.49 120.75 44.22
CA ILE A 558 -46.27 121.88 43.70
C ILE A 558 -45.72 122.32 42.34
N THR A 559 -46.49 123.09 41.57
CA THR A 559 -45.98 123.59 40.29
C THR A 559 -44.94 124.70 40.50
N PRO A 560 -43.93 124.85 39.61
CA PRO A 560 -42.96 125.95 39.70
C PRO A 560 -43.62 127.34 39.72
N GLN A 561 -44.73 127.54 38.99
CA GLN A 561 -45.51 128.78 39.09
C GLN A 561 -46.08 129.01 40.50
N SER A 562 -46.44 127.95 41.22
CA SER A 562 -46.92 128.02 42.60
C SER A 562 -45.82 128.47 43.57
N VAL A 563 -44.58 127.99 43.39
CA VAL A 563 -43.40 128.46 44.16
C VAL A 563 -43.18 129.95 43.94
N SER A 564 -43.18 130.41 42.68
CA SER A 564 -42.99 131.82 42.33
C SER A 564 -44.10 132.70 42.91
N ARG A 565 -45.36 132.28 42.82
CA ARG A 565 -46.50 133.01 43.42
C ARG A 565 -46.44 133.04 44.95
N ALA A 566 -46.03 131.93 45.58
CA ALA A 566 -45.85 131.86 47.03
C ALA A 566 -44.74 132.81 47.48
N LYS A 567 -43.58 132.80 46.81
CA LYS A 567 -42.47 133.74 47.08
C LYS A 567 -42.90 135.20 46.94
N LEU A 568 -43.71 135.53 45.93
CA LEU A 568 -44.24 136.89 45.73
C LEU A 568 -45.19 137.30 46.86
N ARG A 569 -46.08 136.39 47.29
CA ARG A 569 -46.96 136.60 48.45
C ARG A 569 -46.16 136.80 49.74
N MET A 570 -45.14 135.99 49.97
CA MET A 570 -44.27 136.10 51.14
C MET A 570 -43.46 137.38 51.12
N LYS A 571 -42.91 137.79 49.96
CA LYS A 571 -42.21 139.07 49.80
C LYS A 571 -43.14 140.25 50.11
N LYS A 572 -44.41 140.18 49.71
CA LYS A 572 -45.41 141.20 50.03
C LYS A 572 -45.71 141.29 51.53
N LYS A 573 -45.90 140.14 52.22
CA LYS A 573 -46.07 140.09 53.68
C LYS A 573 -44.84 140.65 54.43
N ILE A 574 -43.64 140.32 53.98
CA ILE A 574 -42.39 140.85 54.55
C ILE A 574 -42.26 142.36 54.30
N GLN A 575 -42.62 142.84 53.10
CA GLN A 575 -42.60 144.28 52.77
C GLN A 575 -43.65 145.08 53.56
N GLU A 576 -44.85 144.54 53.79
CA GLU A 576 -45.87 145.17 54.64
C GLU A 576 -45.41 145.25 56.11
N PHE A 577 -44.72 144.22 56.62
CA PHE A 577 -44.08 144.26 57.93
C PHE A 577 -42.96 145.32 58.01
N MET A 578 -42.15 145.46 56.96
CA MET A 578 -41.08 146.47 56.88
C MET A 578 -41.62 147.90 56.67
N ALA A 579 -42.85 148.08 56.17
CA ALA A 579 -43.44 149.39 55.90
C ALA A 579 -44.04 150.06 57.16
N ASN A 580 -44.40 149.27 58.17
CA ASN A 580 -45.04 149.76 59.40
C ASN A 580 -44.07 150.20 60.50
N ASP A 581 -42.76 150.14 60.26
CA ASP A 581 -41.78 150.54 61.26
C ASP A 581 -40.56 151.12 60.53
N ALA A 582 -40.65 152.39 60.14
CA ALA A 582 -39.65 153.12 59.37
C ALA A 582 -38.33 153.38 60.15
N ASP A 583 -38.27 153.01 61.43
CA ASP A 583 -37.12 153.26 62.31
C ASP A 583 -36.31 152.01 62.69
N LYS A 584 -36.44 150.89 61.97
CA LYS A 584 -35.49 149.76 62.06
C LYS A 584 -35.01 149.31 60.68
N LEU A 585 -34.43 150.27 59.95
CA LEU A 585 -33.41 150.00 58.93
C LEU A 585 -32.14 149.44 59.62
N TYR A 586 -31.46 148.52 58.93
CA TYR A 586 -30.28 147.73 59.35
C TYR A 586 -30.59 146.47 60.17
N LEU A 587 -30.79 145.34 59.47
CA LEU A 587 -30.18 144.01 59.71
C LEU A 587 -30.97 142.89 59.02
#